data_AF-A0A9X0BFN0-F1
#
_entry.id   AF-A0A9X0BFN0-F1
#
_cell.length_a   1.000
_cell.length_b   1.000
_cell.length_c   1.000
_cell.angle_alpha   90.00
_cell.angle_beta   90.00
_cell.angle_gamma   90.00
#
_symmetry.space_group_name_H-M   'P 1'
#
loop_
_entity.id
_entity.type
_entity.pdbx_description
1 polymer ?
#
loop_
_entity_poly.entity_id
_entity_poly.type
_entity_poly.pdbx_seq_one_letter_code
_entity_poly.pdbx_strand_id
1 'polypeptide(L)'
;MEEIVDIVREIGRQQAENSYYRTCYGLLKQLQDSVTQASDDLLCLQQHEALWPSNGFLPIHHISTELRNSVESLSNQEKKAHLAWVNLLPTDPSR
;
A
#
# COMPACT_ATOMS: atom_id res chain seq x y z
N MET A 1 -11.21 35.65 -18.43
CA MET A 1 -12.18 34.56 -18.15
C MET A 1 -11.52 33.21 -18.36
N GLU A 2 -10.75 33.00 -19.44
CA GLU A 2 -9.91 31.82 -19.65
C GLU A 2 -8.88 31.59 -18.51
N GLU A 3 -8.21 32.64 -18.03
CA GLU A 3 -7.23 32.53 -16.94
C GLU A 3 -7.80 31.94 -15.64
N ILE A 4 -9.06 32.25 -15.30
CA ILE A 4 -9.75 31.68 -14.13
C ILE A 4 -10.05 30.19 -14.35
N VAL A 5 -10.42 29.80 -15.58
CA VAL A 5 -10.69 28.40 -15.94
C VAL A 5 -9.41 27.58 -15.85
N ASP A 6 -8.29 28.13 -16.30
CA ASP A 6 -7.00 27.44 -16.26
C ASP A 6 -6.49 27.30 -14.82
N ILE A 7 -6.67 28.32 -13.97
CA ILE A 7 -6.38 28.23 -12.53
C ILE A 7 -7.24 27.13 -11.86
N VAL A 8 -8.55 27.06 -12.15
CA VAL A 8 -9.42 26.03 -11.58
C VAL A 8 -9.01 24.62 -12.04
N ARG A 9 -8.61 24.46 -13.30
CA ARG A 9 -8.08 23.18 -13.82
C ARG A 9 -6.80 22.77 -13.13
N GLU A 10 -5.87 23.71 -12.92
CA GLU A 10 -4.61 23.44 -12.25
C GLU A 10 -4.82 23.05 -10.78
N ILE A 11 -5.71 23.75 -10.07
CA ILE A 11 -6.11 23.38 -8.70
C ILE A 11 -6.70 21.97 -8.66
N GLY A 12 -7.58 21.63 -9.61
CA GLY A 12 -8.16 20.29 -9.71
C GLY A 12 -7.11 19.20 -9.92
N ARG A 13 -6.11 19.46 -10.78
CA ARG A 13 -5.01 18.53 -11.03
C ARG A 13 -4.15 18.34 -9.77
N GLN A 14 -3.74 19.42 -9.12
CA GLN A 14 -2.96 19.37 -7.89
C GLN A 14 -3.69 18.67 -6.74
N GLN A 15 -5.00 18.86 -6.61
CA GLN A 15 -5.80 18.15 -5.61
C GLN A 15 -5.82 16.64 -5.86
N ALA A 16 -5.98 16.24 -7.12
CA ALA A 16 -5.98 14.83 -7.49
C ALA A 16 -4.58 14.19 -7.34
N GLU A 17 -3.49 14.88 -7.68
CA GLU A 17 -2.10 14.46 -7.40
C GLU A 17 -1.88 14.26 -5.89
N ASN A 18 -2.25 15.26 -5.09
CA ASN A 18 -2.12 15.20 -3.64
C ASN A 18 -2.92 14.03 -3.04
N SER A 19 -4.11 13.75 -3.58
CA SER A 19 -4.93 12.61 -3.16
C SER A 19 -4.26 11.26 -3.49
N TYR A 20 -3.68 11.15 -4.68
CA TYR A 20 -2.93 9.95 -5.07
C TYR A 20 -1.73 9.72 -4.15
N TYR A 21 -0.88 10.73 -3.94
CA TYR A 21 0.30 10.61 -3.07
C TYR A 21 -0.07 10.29 -1.61
N ARG A 22 -1.14 10.89 -1.08
CA ARG A 22 -1.65 10.54 0.26
C ARG A 22 -2.09 9.08 0.33
N THR A 23 -2.72 8.57 -0.73
CA THR A 23 -3.12 7.16 -0.82
C THR A 23 -1.88 6.26 -0.83
N CYS A 24 -0.87 6.56 -1.66
CA CYS A 24 0.40 5.82 -1.68
C CYS A 24 1.09 5.82 -0.32
N TYR A 25 1.12 6.97 0.38
CA TYR A 25 1.68 7.07 1.72
C TYR A 25 0.93 6.17 2.72
N GLY A 26 -0.40 6.17 2.68
CA GLY A 26 -1.23 5.29 3.51
C GLY A 26 -0.93 3.81 3.26
N LEU A 27 -0.80 3.40 2.00
CA LEU A 27 -0.46 2.03 1.62
C LEU A 27 0.95 1.63 2.10
N LEU A 28 1.93 2.52 1.97
CA LEU A 28 3.29 2.30 2.49
C LEU A 28 3.29 2.15 4.02
N LYS A 29 2.49 2.95 4.71
CA LYS A 29 2.37 2.85 6.17
C LYS A 29 1.76 1.51 6.59
N GLN A 30 0.69 1.08 5.92
CA GLN A 30 0.08 -0.23 6.16
C GLN A 30 1.05 -1.38 5.88
N LEU A 31 1.84 -1.30 4.81
CA LEU A 31 2.87 -2.29 4.51
C LEU A 31 3.92 -2.36 5.62
N GLN A 32 4.40 -1.20 6.09
CA GLN A 32 5.36 -1.12 7.19
C GLN A 32 4.79 -1.80 8.44
N ASP A 33 3.54 -1.49 8.80
CA ASP A 33 2.91 -2.04 10.00
C ASP A 33 2.73 -3.57 9.90
N SER A 34 2.33 -4.09 8.73
CA SER A 34 2.23 -5.55 8.50
C SER A 34 3.58 -6.26 8.62
N VAL A 35 4.65 -5.65 8.09
CA VAL A 35 6.01 -6.22 8.19
C VAL A 35 6.51 -6.20 9.63
N THR A 36 6.25 -5.11 10.37
CA THR A 36 6.59 -5.02 11.79
C THR A 36 5.87 -6.10 12.60
N GLN A 37 4.55 -6.26 12.41
CA GLN A 37 3.78 -7.29 13.09
C GLN A 37 4.32 -8.70 12.79
N ALA A 38 4.56 -9.02 11.52
CA ALA A 38 5.10 -10.32 11.14
C ALA A 38 6.50 -10.57 11.74
N SER A 39 7.33 -9.54 11.86
CA SER A 39 8.63 -9.63 12.52
C SER A 39 8.51 -9.92 14.01
N ASP A 40 7.60 -9.22 14.70
CA ASP A 40 7.36 -9.43 16.13
C ASP A 40 6.81 -10.84 16.40
N ASP A 41 5.90 -11.33 15.55
CA ASP A 41 5.34 -12.68 15.65
C ASP A 41 6.43 -13.75 15.46
N LEU A 42 7.34 -13.55 14.49
CA LEU A 42 8.47 -14.46 14.26
C LEU A 42 9.47 -14.45 15.42
N LEU A 43 9.77 -13.28 16.01
CA LEU A 43 10.62 -13.17 17.19
C LEU A 43 10.00 -13.88 18.40
N CYS A 44 8.69 -13.74 18.59
CA CYS A 44 7.95 -14.42 19.65
C CYS A 44 8.03 -15.95 19.47
N LEU A 45 7.83 -16.45 18.25
CA LEU A 45 7.98 -17.88 17.94
C LEU A 45 9.40 -18.37 18.21
N GLN A 46 10.43 -17.62 17.80
CA GLN A 46 11.83 -17.99 18.04
C GLN A 46 12.13 -18.11 19.54
N GLN A 47 11.66 -17.16 20.35
CA GLN A 47 11.81 -17.20 21.81
C GLN A 47 11.09 -18.41 22.40
N HIS A 48 9.88 -18.70 21.92
CA HIS A 48 9.10 -19.85 22.37
C HIS A 48 9.76 -21.18 21.98
N GLU A 49 10.31 -21.31 20.78
CA GLU A 49 11.02 -22.51 20.32
C GLU A 49 12.33 -22.72 21.09
N ALA A 50 13.04 -21.64 21.46
CA ALA A 50 14.22 -21.71 22.31
C ALA A 50 13.92 -22.23 23.73
N LEU A 51 12.72 -21.93 24.26
CA LEU A 51 12.26 -22.39 25.57
C LEU A 51 11.61 -23.78 25.51
N TRP A 52 10.91 -24.08 24.41
CA TRP A 52 10.18 -25.32 24.18
C TRP A 52 10.39 -25.79 22.73
N PRO A 53 11.46 -26.55 22.48
CA PRO A 53 11.79 -27.01 21.13
C PRO A 53 10.68 -27.89 20.58
N SER A 54 10.04 -27.44 19.51
CA SER A 54 8.98 -28.16 18.80
C SER A 54 9.23 -28.03 17.31
N ASN A 55 8.91 -29.08 16.54
CA ASN A 55 9.15 -29.15 15.09
C ASN A 55 8.12 -28.29 14.29
N GLY A 56 7.94 -27.03 14.69
CA GLY A 56 6.80 -26.20 14.30
C GLY A 56 7.00 -25.43 13.00
N PHE A 57 6.77 -26.06 11.85
CA PHE A 57 6.71 -25.36 10.55
C PHE A 57 5.36 -24.64 10.32
N LEU A 58 4.28 -25.08 10.99
CA LEU A 58 2.93 -24.56 10.81
C LEU A 58 2.77 -23.07 11.20
N PRO A 59 3.32 -22.59 12.34
CA PRO A 59 3.19 -21.18 12.72
C PRO A 59 3.95 -20.23 11.77
N ILE A 60 5.15 -20.62 11.32
CA ILE A 60 5.93 -19.84 10.36
C ILE A 60 5.20 -19.76 9.01
N HIS A 61 4.66 -20.89 8.54
CA HIS A 61 3.87 -20.91 7.31
C HIS A 61 2.63 -20.02 7.41
N HIS A 62 1.96 -20.01 8.56
CA HIS A 62 0.82 -19.13 8.80
C HIS A 62 1.21 -17.65 8.71
N ILE A 63 2.24 -17.21 9.44
CA ILE A 63 2.72 -15.81 9.39
C ILE A 63 3.12 -15.41 7.96
N SER A 64 3.84 -16.27 7.25
CA SER A 64 4.23 -16.03 5.86
C SER A 64 3.03 -15.89 4.92
N THR A 65 1.97 -16.68 5.17
CA THR A 65 0.73 -16.63 4.37
C THR A 65 -0.04 -15.34 4.64
N GLU A 66 -0.19 -14.94 5.91
CA GLU A 66 -0.85 -13.69 6.29
C GLU A 66 -0.13 -12.46 5.73
N LEU A 67 1.20 -12.43 5.81
CA LEU A 67 1.99 -11.35 5.24
C LEU A 67 1.83 -11.28 3.72
N ARG A 68 1.85 -12.42 3.03
CA ARG A 68 1.66 -12.50 1.57
C ARG A 68 0.28 -11.97 1.17
N ASN A 69 -0.78 -12.40 1.86
CA ASN A 69 -2.15 -11.95 1.61
C ASN A 69 -2.27 -10.43 1.81
N SER A 70 -1.62 -9.90 2.85
CA SER A 70 -1.61 -8.47 3.16
C SER A 70 -0.91 -7.68 2.04
N VAL A 71 0.27 -8.12 1.58
CA VAL A 71 1.00 -7.50 0.46
C VAL A 71 0.19 -7.54 -0.83
N GLU A 72 -0.46 -8.67 -1.14
CA GLU A 72 -1.29 -8.80 -2.34
C GLU A 72 -2.49 -7.84 -2.29
N SER A 73 -3.15 -7.73 -1.14
CA SER A 73 -4.24 -6.76 -0.93
C SER A 73 -3.78 -5.32 -1.15
N LEU A 74 -2.64 -4.93 -0.56
CA LEU A 74 -2.06 -3.60 -0.72
C LEU A 74 -1.68 -3.31 -2.18
N SER A 75 -1.08 -4.29 -2.88
CA SER A 75 -0.77 -4.15 -4.31
C SER A 75 -2.02 -3.95 -5.15
N ASN A 76 -3.12 -4.64 -4.85
CA ASN A 76 -4.38 -4.46 -5.55
C ASN A 76 -5.01 -3.08 -5.27
N GLN A 77 -4.85 -2.54 -4.05
CA GLN A 77 -5.30 -1.19 -3.72
C GLN A 77 -4.47 -0.12 -4.43
N GLU A 78 -3.14 -0.29 -4.48
CA GLU A 78 -2.24 0.60 -5.23
C GLU A 78 -2.65 0.67 -6.71
N LYS A 79 -2.84 -0.49 -7.35
CA LYS A 79 -3.29 -0.55 -8.76
C LYS A 79 -4.60 0.19 -8.98
N LYS A 80 -5.57 0.03 -8.08
CA LYS A 80 -6.86 0.75 -8.16
C LYS A 80 -6.67 2.26 -8.03
N ALA A 81 -5.85 2.70 -7.07
CA ALA A 81 -5.55 4.11 -6.86
C ALA A 81 -4.81 4.71 -8.08
N HIS A 82 -3.86 3.96 -8.64
CA HIS A 82 -3.13 4.36 -9.84
C HIS A 82 -4.05 4.48 -11.07
N LEU A 83 -4.93 3.50 -11.31
CA LEU A 83 -5.90 3.57 -12.40
C LEU A 83 -6.86 4.76 -12.23
N ALA A 84 -7.35 5.00 -11.02
CA ALA A 84 -8.20 6.16 -10.73
C ALA A 84 -7.46 7.48 -10.99
N TRP A 85 -6.18 7.56 -10.63
CA TRP A 85 -5.33 8.71 -10.91
C TRP A 85 -5.10 8.92 -12.41
N VAL A 86 -4.74 7.88 -13.15
CA VAL A 86 -4.54 7.94 -14.61
C VAL A 86 -5.81 8.37 -15.35
N ASN A 87 -6.99 7.90 -14.92
CA ASN A 87 -8.27 8.32 -15.50
C ASN A 87 -8.61 9.80 -15.27
N LEU A 88 -7.99 10.44 -14.27
CA LEU A 88 -8.14 11.88 -14.00
C LEU A 88 -7.15 12.73 -14.81
N LEU A 89 -6.08 12.13 -15.35
CA LEU A 89 -5.24 12.84 -16.31
C LEU A 89 -6.01 13.03 -17.62
N PRO A 90 -6.00 14.24 -18.21
CA PRO A 90 -6.53 14.42 -19.54
C PRO A 90 -5.75 13.54 -20.53
N THR A 91 -6.44 12.64 -21.22
CA THR A 91 -5.91 12.00 -22.43
C THR A 91 -5.73 13.11 -23.45
N ASP A 92 -4.50 13.58 -23.61
CA ASP A 92 -4.15 14.60 -24.59
C ASP A 92 -4.55 14.12 -25.99
N PRO A 93 -5.55 14.71 -26.68
CA PRO A 93 -5.98 14.24 -28.00
C PRO A 93 -5.08 14.73 -29.14
N SER A 94 -3.93 15.33 -28.84
CA SER A 94 -3.12 15.98 -29.88
C SER A 94 -1.66 16.18 -29.45
N ARG A 95 -0.82 15.20 -29.83
CA ARG A 95 0.56 15.47 -30.25
C ARG A 95 0.72 15.04 -31.70
#